data_AF-A0A522QRW9-F1
#
_entry.id   AF-A0A522QRW9-F1
#
_cell.length_a   1.000
_cell.length_b   1.000
_cell.length_c   1.000
_cell.angle_alpha   90.00
_cell.angle_beta   90.00
_cell.angle_gamma   90.00
#
_symmetry.space_group_name_H-M   'P 1'
#
loop_
_entity.id
_entity.type
_entity.pdbx_description
1 polymer ?
#
loop_
_entity_poly.entity_id
_entity_poly.type
_entity_poly.pdbx_seq_one_letter_code
_entity_poly.pdbx_strand_id
1 'polypeptide(L)'
;MKISYTHTDEAPALATYSLLPIVEAFAQPAGVEVELRDISLVGRILAQFGNQRDDLAELGALATTPEANIIKLPNISASVPQLKAAIEELRAAGHDLPDYEDARGTYDKVKGSAVNPVLREGNSDRRAPASVKAYAKKHPHSMGPWSPESRSRVVTMDDGDFR
;
A
#
# COMPACT_ATOMS: atom_id res chain seq x y z
N MET A 1 -1.91 -20.71 -13.34
CA MET A 1 -2.44 -19.37 -12.97
C MET A 1 -1.59 -18.86 -11.83
N LYS A 2 -1.23 -17.57 -11.83
CA LYS A 2 -0.38 -16.98 -10.79
C LYS A 2 -1.10 -15.80 -10.15
N ILE A 3 -0.96 -15.65 -8.84
CA ILE A 3 -1.43 -14.50 -8.06
C ILE A 3 -0.19 -13.80 -7.49
N SER A 4 -0.02 -12.52 -7.78
CA SER A 4 0.98 -11.68 -7.14
C SER A 4 0.39 -11.10 -5.86
N TYR A 5 0.89 -11.54 -4.70
CA TYR A 5 0.48 -11.07 -3.38
C TYR A 5 1.45 -10.00 -2.89
N THR A 6 0.96 -8.83 -2.49
CA THR A 6 1.86 -7.74 -2.06
C THR A 6 2.27 -7.87 -0.60
N HIS A 7 3.57 -7.87 -0.34
CA HIS A 7 4.13 -7.57 0.98
C HIS A 7 4.23 -6.06 1.14
N THR A 8 3.73 -5.52 2.25
CA THR A 8 3.61 -4.08 2.48
C THR A 8 4.19 -3.68 3.83
N ASP A 9 3.54 -2.79 4.57
CA ASP A 9 4.07 -2.14 5.75
C ASP A 9 3.16 -2.37 6.96
N GLU A 10 3.68 -2.14 8.17
CA GLU A 10 2.92 -2.03 9.42
C GLU A 10 1.96 -3.22 9.67
N ALA A 11 0.70 -2.95 10.04
CA ALA A 11 -0.25 -3.98 10.41
C ALA A 11 -0.58 -4.97 9.27
N PRO A 12 -0.81 -4.54 8.01
CA PRO A 12 -0.97 -5.47 6.89
C PRO A 12 0.22 -6.40 6.65
N ALA A 13 1.46 -5.92 6.86
CA ALA A 13 2.65 -6.78 6.76
C ALA A 13 2.61 -7.90 7.81
N LEU A 14 2.34 -7.56 9.08
CA LEU A 14 2.19 -8.54 10.17
C LEU A 14 1.07 -9.55 9.89
N ALA A 15 -0.07 -9.08 9.40
CA ALA A 15 -1.19 -9.96 9.03
C ALA A 15 -0.80 -10.93 7.90
N THR A 16 0.01 -10.47 6.94
CA THR A 16 0.49 -11.29 5.82
C THR A 16 1.34 -12.46 6.30
N TYR A 17 2.22 -12.27 7.29
CA TYR A 17 3.02 -13.37 7.87
C TYR A 17 2.16 -14.52 8.41
N SER A 18 0.97 -14.22 8.92
CA SER A 18 0.04 -15.23 9.44
C SER A 18 -0.84 -15.83 8.33
N LEU A 19 -1.38 -14.97 7.46
CA LEU A 19 -2.42 -15.36 6.51
C LEU A 19 -1.87 -15.97 5.21
N LEU A 20 -0.73 -15.50 4.72
CA LEU A 20 -0.18 -15.93 3.44
C LEU A 20 0.09 -17.46 3.37
N PRO A 21 0.70 -18.10 4.39
CA PRO A 21 0.90 -19.56 4.36
C PRO A 21 -0.40 -20.35 4.23
N ILE A 22 -1.49 -19.83 4.82
CA ILE A 22 -2.83 -20.43 4.71
C ILE A 22 -3.34 -20.27 3.28
N VAL A 23 -3.24 -19.08 2.69
CA VAL A 23 -3.66 -18.83 1.31
C VAL A 23 -2.92 -19.73 0.33
N GLU A 24 -1.59 -19.86 0.47
CA GLU A 24 -0.74 -20.73 -0.35
C GLU A 24 -1.18 -22.19 -0.26
N ALA A 25 -1.38 -22.71 0.96
CA ALA A 25 -1.79 -24.09 1.19
C ALA A 25 -3.15 -24.44 0.55
N PHE A 26 -4.09 -23.48 0.53
CA PHE A 26 -5.40 -23.66 -0.10
C PHE A 26 -5.36 -23.46 -1.63
N ALA A 27 -4.45 -22.64 -2.14
CA ALA A 27 -4.30 -22.38 -3.57
C ALA A 27 -3.57 -23.52 -4.31
N GLN A 28 -2.61 -24.17 -3.65
CA GLN A 28 -1.74 -25.19 -4.25
C GLN A 28 -2.51 -26.36 -4.91
N PRO A 29 -3.54 -26.98 -4.30
CA PRO A 29 -4.27 -28.10 -4.93
C PRO A 29 -5.00 -27.71 -6.21
N ALA A 30 -5.29 -26.41 -6.40
CA ALA A 30 -5.90 -25.88 -7.61
C ALA A 30 -4.87 -25.51 -8.71
N GLY A 31 -3.58 -25.74 -8.47
CA GLY A 31 -2.50 -25.36 -9.40
C GLY A 31 -2.34 -23.84 -9.53
N VAL A 32 -2.72 -23.08 -8.49
CA VAL A 32 -2.56 -21.63 -8.42
C VAL A 32 -1.30 -21.31 -7.62
N GLU A 33 -0.32 -20.68 -8.27
CA GLU A 33 0.89 -20.19 -7.62
C GLU A 33 0.61 -18.82 -6.98
N VAL A 34 1.08 -18.61 -5.75
CA VAL A 34 1.01 -17.31 -5.07
C VAL A 34 2.44 -16.82 -4.91
N GLU A 35 2.77 -15.69 -5.51
CA GLU A 35 4.11 -15.09 -5.47
C GLU A 35 4.09 -13.82 -4.64
N LEU A 36 4.93 -13.75 -3.61
CA LEU A 36 5.07 -12.56 -2.77
C LEU A 36 5.89 -11.48 -3.51
N ARG A 37 5.40 -10.25 -3.53
CA ARG A 37 6.05 -9.08 -4.15
C ARG A 37 6.22 -7.96 -3.13
N ASP A 38 7.46 -7.57 -2.85
CA ASP A 38 7.76 -6.58 -1.82
C ASP A 38 7.66 -5.15 -2.34
N ILE A 39 6.60 -4.46 -1.93
CA ILE A 39 6.38 -3.05 -2.22
C ILE A 39 6.38 -2.19 -0.95
N SER A 40 6.93 -2.72 0.15
CA SER A 40 7.13 -1.98 1.40
C SER A 40 7.98 -0.72 1.17
N LEU A 41 7.95 0.21 2.12
CA LEU A 41 8.78 1.41 2.07
C LEU A 41 10.27 1.05 1.99
N VAL A 42 10.74 0.18 2.86
CA VAL A 42 12.13 -0.29 2.87
C VAL A 42 12.46 -1.08 1.60
N GLY A 43 11.51 -1.88 1.14
CA GLY A 43 11.46 -2.55 -0.16
C GLY A 43 11.91 -1.63 -1.30
N ARG A 44 11.14 -0.55 -1.45
CA ARG A 44 11.34 0.42 -2.52
C ARG A 44 12.57 1.30 -2.34
N ILE A 45 12.96 1.62 -1.10
CA ILE A 45 14.23 2.34 -0.84
C ILE A 45 15.39 1.52 -1.38
N LEU A 46 15.56 0.29 -0.91
CA LEU A 46 16.70 -0.55 -1.28
C LEU A 46 16.72 -0.84 -2.79
N ALA A 47 15.56 -0.99 -3.44
CA ALA A 47 15.48 -1.16 -4.89
C ALA A 47 16.04 0.06 -5.65
N GLN A 48 15.73 1.28 -5.23
CA GLN A 48 16.25 2.50 -5.87
C GLN A 48 17.77 2.68 -5.73
N PHE A 49 18.39 2.04 -4.74
CA PHE A 49 19.85 2.02 -4.57
C PHE A 49 20.49 0.74 -5.09
N GLY A 50 19.75 -0.11 -5.81
CA GLY A 50 20.29 -1.34 -6.42
C GLY A 50 20.62 -2.44 -5.42
N ASN A 51 20.18 -2.31 -4.17
CA ASN A 51 20.42 -3.29 -3.11
C ASN A 51 19.44 -4.47 -3.15
N GLN A 52 18.37 -4.37 -3.95
CA GLN A 52 17.46 -5.47 -4.25
C GLN A 52 16.67 -5.25 -5.54
N ARG A 53 15.90 -6.26 -5.94
CA ARG A 53 15.00 -6.23 -7.11
C ARG A 53 13.89 -5.17 -6.93
N ASP A 54 13.53 -4.48 -8.02
CA ASP A 54 12.43 -3.51 -8.01
C ASP A 54 11.08 -4.18 -8.33
N ASP A 55 10.48 -4.76 -7.30
CA ASP A 55 9.20 -5.45 -7.41
C ASP A 55 8.05 -4.51 -7.81
N LEU A 56 8.13 -3.21 -7.50
CA LEU A 56 7.12 -2.24 -7.93
C LEU A 56 7.18 -2.02 -9.43
N ALA A 57 8.38 -1.89 -10.01
CA ALA A 57 8.55 -1.79 -11.46
C ALA A 57 8.05 -3.06 -12.18
N GLU A 58 8.38 -4.24 -11.65
CA GLU A 58 7.90 -5.51 -12.20
C GLU A 58 6.38 -5.65 -12.12
N LEU A 59 5.78 -5.27 -10.99
CA LEU A 59 4.32 -5.24 -10.84
C LEU A 59 3.64 -4.22 -11.75
N GLY A 60 4.27 -3.07 -11.99
CA GLY A 60 3.79 -2.07 -12.94
C GLY A 60 3.75 -2.61 -14.36
N ALA A 61 4.83 -3.28 -14.79
CA ALA A 61 4.85 -3.96 -16.08
C ALA A 61 3.76 -5.04 -16.16
N LEU A 62 3.65 -5.88 -15.12
CA LEU A 62 2.63 -6.94 -15.05
C LEU A 62 1.22 -6.37 -15.15
N ALA A 63 0.91 -5.25 -14.47
CA ALA A 63 -0.41 -4.64 -14.47
C ALA A 63 -0.92 -4.23 -15.87
N THR A 64 -0.02 -4.10 -16.84
CA THR A 64 -0.36 -3.80 -18.24
C THR A 64 -0.61 -5.04 -19.10
N THR A 65 -0.46 -6.25 -18.54
CA THR A 65 -0.66 -7.51 -19.26
C THR A 65 -1.98 -8.18 -18.88
N PRO A 66 -2.61 -8.97 -19.79
CA PRO A 66 -3.85 -9.70 -19.49
C PRO A 66 -3.71 -10.74 -18.38
N GLU A 67 -2.50 -11.21 -18.11
CA GLU A 67 -2.20 -12.22 -17.10
C GLU A 67 -2.13 -11.64 -15.67
N ALA A 68 -2.22 -10.32 -15.52
CA ALA A 68 -2.17 -9.64 -14.24
C ALA A 68 -3.26 -10.13 -13.29
N ASN A 69 -2.84 -10.70 -12.16
CA ASN A 69 -3.70 -11.01 -11.03
C ASN A 69 -2.99 -10.61 -9.74
N ILE A 70 -3.30 -9.41 -9.26
CA ILE A 70 -2.56 -8.75 -8.18
C ILE A 70 -3.48 -8.54 -6.98
N ILE A 71 -3.11 -9.10 -5.82
CA ILE A 71 -3.74 -8.82 -4.53
C ILE A 71 -2.94 -7.70 -3.84
N LYS A 72 -3.52 -6.50 -3.86
CA LYS A 72 -2.92 -5.28 -3.31
C LYS A 72 -3.41 -4.99 -1.89
N LEU A 73 -2.53 -5.09 -0.90
CA LEU A 73 -2.78 -4.71 0.50
C LEU A 73 -2.46 -3.22 0.72
N PRO A 74 -2.98 -2.55 1.77
CA PRO A 74 -2.58 -1.18 2.10
C PRO A 74 -1.07 -1.07 2.35
N ASN A 75 -0.46 0.05 1.92
CA ASN A 75 0.97 0.35 2.08
C ASN A 75 1.18 1.83 2.42
N ILE A 76 2.36 2.17 2.93
CA ILE A 76 2.72 3.54 3.32
C ILE A 76 2.90 4.42 2.08
N SER A 77 2.23 5.59 2.08
CA SER A 77 2.60 6.74 1.27
C SER A 77 3.48 7.67 2.10
N ALA A 78 4.80 7.50 2.01
CA ALA A 78 5.71 8.00 3.05
C ALA A 78 5.78 9.53 3.06
N SER A 79 5.56 10.12 4.23
CA SER A 79 6.00 11.48 4.53
C SER A 79 7.53 11.55 4.64
N VAL A 80 8.10 12.76 4.60
CA VAL A 80 9.56 12.94 4.80
C VAL A 80 10.05 12.39 6.14
N PRO A 81 9.37 12.61 7.30
CA PRO A 81 9.79 12.02 8.57
C PRO A 81 9.79 10.49 8.55
N GLN A 82 8.75 9.86 7.98
CA GLN A 82 8.69 8.39 7.87
C GLN A 82 9.82 7.85 7.00
N LEU A 83 10.15 8.55 5.90
CA LEU A 83 11.24 8.16 5.02
C LEU A 83 12.59 8.26 5.73
N LYS A 84 12.86 9.36 6.46
CA LYS A 84 14.10 9.52 7.24
C LYS A 84 14.24 8.43 8.31
N ALA A 85 13.15 8.10 9.00
CA ALA A 85 13.15 7.02 9.98
C ALA A 85 13.47 5.66 9.34
N ALA A 86 12.87 5.34 8.19
CA ALA A 86 13.18 4.10 7.46
C ALA A 86 14.62 4.04 6.97
N ILE A 87 15.20 5.17 6.51
CA ILE A 87 16.61 5.25 6.13
C ILE A 87 17.51 4.99 7.34
N GLU A 88 17.21 5.60 8.49
CA GLU A 88 17.97 5.40 9.73
C GLU A 88 17.92 3.94 10.20
N GLU A 89 16.75 3.31 10.17
CA GLU A 89 16.58 1.90 10.52
C GLU A 89 17.38 0.98 9.58
N LEU A 90 17.33 1.22 8.26
CA LEU A 90 18.11 0.46 7.28
C LEU A 90 19.62 0.65 7.46
N ARG A 91 20.07 1.87 7.76
CA ARG A 91 21.49 2.14 8.06
C ARG A 91 21.93 1.42 9.33
N ALA A 92 21.10 1.42 10.38
CA ALA A 92 21.36 0.67 11.60
C ALA A 92 21.40 -0.85 11.36
N ALA A 93 20.63 -1.35 10.39
CA ALA A 93 20.68 -2.73 9.93
C ALA A 93 21.87 -3.07 9.02
N GLY A 94 22.73 -2.09 8.69
CA GLY A 94 23.99 -2.30 7.95
C GLY A 94 23.91 -2.00 6.45
N HIS A 95 22.82 -1.39 5.97
CA HIS A 95 22.75 -0.95 4.57
C HIS A 95 23.48 0.38 4.37
N ASP A 96 24.39 0.41 3.40
CA ASP A 96 25.09 1.63 2.99
C ASP A 96 24.17 2.50 2.13
N LEU A 97 23.41 3.37 2.79
CA LEU A 97 22.47 4.30 2.17
C LEU A 97 22.88 5.74 2.48
N PRO A 98 22.87 6.63 1.49
CA PRO A 98 23.12 8.05 1.72
C PRO A 98 22.01 8.67 2.57
N ASP A 99 22.34 9.75 3.26
CA ASP A 99 21.35 10.56 3.95
C ASP A 99 20.34 11.14 2.96
N TYR A 100 19.12 11.40 3.46
CA TYR A 100 18.03 11.89 2.61
C TYR A 100 18.41 13.16 1.83
N GLU A 101 19.15 14.08 2.45
CA GLU A 101 19.54 15.34 1.81
C GLU A 101 20.55 15.13 0.66
N ASP A 102 21.40 14.10 0.75
CA ASP A 102 22.45 13.82 -0.23
C ASP A 102 21.92 13.08 -1.48
N ALA A 103 20.77 12.42 -1.36
CA ALA A 103 20.14 11.66 -2.45
C ALA A 103 18.65 11.97 -2.63
N ARG A 104 18.25 13.21 -2.34
CA ARG A 104 16.84 13.63 -2.32
C ARG A 104 16.09 13.30 -3.60
N GLY A 105 16.69 13.50 -4.77
CA GLY A 105 16.06 13.20 -6.06
C GLY A 105 15.68 11.72 -6.24
N THR A 106 16.47 10.81 -5.68
CA THR A 106 16.18 9.36 -5.69
C THR A 106 15.09 9.02 -4.68
N TYR A 107 15.21 9.53 -3.46
CA TYR A 107 14.22 9.34 -2.39
C TYR A 107 12.85 9.96 -2.70
N ASP A 108 12.81 11.03 -3.49
CA ASP A 108 11.58 11.70 -3.91
C ASP A 108 10.70 10.80 -4.80
N LYS A 109 11.29 9.80 -5.48
CA LYS A 109 10.55 8.77 -6.24
C LYS A 109 9.87 7.75 -5.33
N VAL A 110 10.34 7.61 -4.09
CA VAL A 110 9.86 6.63 -3.12
C VAL A 110 8.79 7.23 -2.19
N LYS A 111 8.91 8.52 -1.87
CA LYS A 111 7.99 9.20 -0.95
C LYS A 111 6.62 9.47 -1.56
N GLY A 112 5.63 9.71 -0.71
CA GLY A 112 4.24 9.94 -1.13
C GLY A 112 3.60 8.71 -1.76
N SER A 113 2.56 8.91 -2.57
CA SER A 113 1.82 7.82 -3.20
C SER A 113 2.54 7.31 -4.45
N ALA A 114 3.70 6.66 -4.27
CA ALA A 114 4.49 6.11 -5.37
C ALA A 114 3.91 4.81 -5.97
N VAL A 115 3.18 4.02 -5.18
CA VAL A 115 2.71 2.69 -5.59
C VAL A 115 1.41 2.73 -6.39
N ASN A 116 0.39 3.44 -5.91
CA ASN A 116 -0.94 3.42 -6.53
C ASN A 116 -0.94 3.89 -8.00
N PRO A 117 -0.22 4.97 -8.39
CA PRO A 117 -0.17 5.41 -9.78
C PRO A 117 0.43 4.39 -10.74
N VAL A 118 1.30 3.48 -10.24
CA VAL A 118 1.94 2.44 -11.06
C VAL A 118 1.02 1.23 -11.25
N LEU A 119 0.18 0.91 -10.27
CA LEU A 119 -0.64 -0.32 -10.29
C LEU A 119 -2.07 -0.10 -10.81
N ARG A 120 -2.53 1.15 -10.88
CA ARG A 120 -3.93 1.47 -11.23
C ARG A 120 -4.09 1.74 -12.72
N GLU A 121 -3.81 0.73 -13.53
CA GLU A 121 -4.02 0.71 -14.99
C GLU A 121 -5.49 0.45 -15.36
N GLY A 122 -6.42 1.01 -14.58
CA GLY A 122 -7.86 0.81 -14.72
C GLY A 122 -8.68 1.66 -13.75
N ASN A 123 -10.00 1.61 -13.91
CA ASN A 123 -10.94 2.34 -13.04
C ASN A 123 -11.27 1.56 -11.75
N SER A 124 -11.94 2.23 -10.81
CA SER A 124 -12.26 1.68 -9.49
C SER A 124 -13.72 1.23 -9.39
N ASP A 125 -13.98 -0.07 -9.16
CA ASP A 125 -15.25 -0.56 -8.58
C ASP A 125 -15.07 -0.74 -7.06
N ARG A 126 -15.70 0.13 -6.26
CA ARG A 126 -15.61 0.08 -4.80
C ARG A 126 -16.99 0.10 -4.16
N ARG A 127 -17.36 -0.99 -3.49
CA ARG A 127 -18.67 -1.18 -2.84
C ARG A 127 -18.58 -2.13 -1.65
N ALA A 128 -19.48 -1.96 -0.68
CA ALA A 128 -19.58 -2.87 0.45
C ALA A 128 -20.27 -4.19 0.04
N PRO A 129 -19.70 -5.37 0.33
CA PRO A 129 -20.34 -6.65 0.05
C PRO A 129 -21.64 -6.86 0.85
N ALA A 130 -22.58 -7.63 0.30
CA ALA A 130 -23.88 -7.90 0.94
C ALA A 130 -23.74 -8.56 2.32
N SER A 131 -22.81 -9.51 2.47
CA SER A 131 -22.49 -10.18 3.74
C SER A 131 -22.02 -9.18 4.80
N VAL A 132 -21.11 -8.27 4.43
CA VAL A 132 -20.62 -7.21 5.32
C VAL A 132 -21.74 -6.26 5.74
N LYS A 133 -22.62 -5.87 4.79
CA LYS A 133 -23.76 -5.01 5.09
C LYS A 133 -24.78 -5.69 6.02
N ALA A 134 -25.06 -6.97 5.80
CA ALA A 134 -25.95 -7.74 6.67
C ALA A 134 -25.38 -7.89 8.09
N TYR A 135 -24.08 -8.15 8.20
CA TYR A 135 -23.37 -8.19 9.49
C TYR A 135 -23.49 -6.85 10.24
N ALA A 136 -23.21 -5.73 9.57
CA ALA A 136 -23.31 -4.40 10.18
C ALA A 136 -24.75 -4.04 10.63
N LYS A 137 -25.78 -4.56 9.96
CA LYS A 137 -27.19 -4.40 10.41
C LYS A 137 -27.47 -5.18 11.70
N LYS A 138 -26.91 -6.38 11.83
CA LYS A 138 -27.08 -7.24 13.01
C LYS A 138 -26.20 -6.79 14.19
N HIS A 139 -25.05 -6.20 13.89
CA HIS A 139 -24.06 -5.73 14.85
C HIS A 139 -23.76 -4.24 14.58
N PRO A 140 -24.69 -3.33 14.92
CA PRO A 140 -24.49 -1.91 14.68
C PRO A 140 -23.30 -1.41 15.49
N HIS A 141 -22.40 -0.68 14.83
CA HIS A 141 -21.31 0.02 15.50
C HIS A 141 -21.83 1.32 16.14
N SER A 142 -21.06 1.87 17.08
CA SER A 142 -21.40 3.11 17.75
C SER A 142 -21.53 4.26 16.75
N MET A 143 -22.63 5.00 16.83
CA MET A 143 -22.87 6.24 16.07
C MET A 143 -23.09 7.37 17.08
N GLY A 144 -22.22 8.39 17.06
CA GLY A 144 -22.37 9.56 17.93
C GLY A 144 -23.65 10.35 17.60
N PRO A 145 -24.38 10.86 18.62
CA PRO A 145 -25.57 11.66 18.38
C PRO A 145 -25.20 13.01 17.73
N TRP A 146 -26.05 13.47 16.81
CA TRP A 146 -25.94 14.80 16.21
C TRP A 146 -26.86 15.78 16.94
N SER A 147 -26.29 16.90 17.40
CA SER A 147 -27.04 18.01 18.03
C SER A 147 -27.39 19.08 17.00
N PRO A 148 -28.62 19.62 17.02
CA PRO A 148 -28.99 20.75 16.16
C PRO A 148 -28.24 22.05 16.49
N GLU A 149 -27.62 22.14 17.67
CA GLU A 149 -26.73 23.22 18.08
C GLU A 149 -25.28 23.05 17.58
N SER A 150 -25.00 22.01 16.78
CA SER A 150 -23.67 21.77 16.22
C SER A 150 -23.21 22.97 15.38
N ARG A 151 -22.02 23.49 15.71
CA ARG A 151 -21.37 24.58 14.99
C ARG A 151 -20.36 24.09 13.96
N SER A 152 -20.22 22.78 13.79
CA SER A 152 -19.32 22.20 12.79
C SER A 152 -19.79 22.59 11.39
N ARG A 153 -18.90 23.21 10.62
CA ARG A 153 -19.16 23.61 9.24
C ARG A 153 -17.93 23.37 8.37
N VAL A 154 -18.14 23.12 7.09
CA VAL A 154 -17.07 23.16 6.09
C VAL A 154 -16.86 24.62 5.69
N VAL A 155 -15.61 25.05 5.62
CA VAL A 155 -15.22 26.35 5.06
C VAL A 155 -14.24 26.08 3.93
N THR A 156 -14.46 26.66 2.76
CA THR A 156 -13.65 26.51 1.54
C THR A 156 -13.27 27.90 1.02
N MET A 157 -12.24 27.98 0.19
CA MET A 157 -11.89 29.24 -0.49
C MET A 157 -13.03 29.64 -1.44
N ASP A 158 -13.35 30.94 -1.47
CA ASP A 158 -14.39 31.49 -2.35
C ASP A 158 -13.87 31.70 -3.79
N ASP A 159 -12.56 31.92 -3.95
CA ASP A 159 -11.86 32.09 -5.22
C ASP A 159 -10.35 31.81 -5.04
N GLY A 160 -9.62 31.54 -6.13
CA GLY A 160 -8.17 31.40 -6.16
C GLY A 160 -7.61 30.06 -5.65
N ASP A 161 -8.45 29.03 -5.50
CA ASP A 161 -8.01 27.66 -5.25
C ASP A 161 -7.86 26.87 -6.57
N PHE A 162 -7.61 25.57 -6.48
CA PHE A 162 -7.40 24.72 -7.65
C PHE A 162 -8.69 24.36 -8.43
N ARG A 163 -9.88 24.62 -7.89
CA ARG A 163 -11.16 24.13 -8.44
C ARG A 163 -11.61 24.92 -9.66
#